data_AF-A0ABD6E023-F1
#
_entry.id   AF-A0ABD6E023-F1
#
_cell.length_a   1.000
_cell.length_b   1.000
_cell.length_c   1.000
_cell.angle_alpha   90.00
_cell.angle_beta   90.00
_cell.angle_gamma   90.00
#
_symmetry.space_group_name_H-M   'P 1'
#
loop_
_entity.id
_entity.type
_entity.pdbx_description
1 polymer ?
#
loop_
_entity_poly.entity_id
_entity_poly.type
_entity_poly.pdbx_seq_one_letter_code
_entity_poly.pdbx_strand_id
1 'polypeptide(L)'
;MTYCSKCGNKNEGDAKYCSNCGASLLEIKYESYKDDDCVCEGNNRNPLVPIFWGITVILIGLWIIFQFVLPNNFLSSLQDFSFCGLIFLIIALAIILTGIRIMTK
;
A
#
# COMPACT_ATOMS: atom_id res chain seq x y z
N MET A 1 -47.91 17.71 4.87
CA MET A 1 -48.51 17.42 6.20
C MET A 1 -47.62 16.42 6.89
N THR A 2 -47.30 16.62 8.17
CA THR A 2 -46.46 15.70 8.96
C THR A 2 -47.20 15.30 10.23
N TYR A 3 -46.96 14.08 10.70
CA TYR A 3 -47.57 13.59 11.95
C TYR A 3 -46.52 13.61 13.05
N CYS A 4 -46.93 14.09 14.23
CA CYS A 4 -46.03 14.11 15.38
C CYS A 4 -45.76 12.68 15.86
N SER A 5 -44.49 12.28 15.91
CA SER A 5 -44.07 10.98 16.44
C SER A 5 -44.36 10.80 17.94
N LYS A 6 -44.55 11.90 18.69
CA LYS A 6 -44.83 11.87 20.13
C LYS A 6 -46.31 11.70 20.46
N CYS A 7 -47.22 12.35 19.74
CA CYS A 7 -48.64 12.40 20.10
C CYS A 7 -49.60 12.05 18.95
N GLY A 8 -49.09 11.78 17.74
CA GLY A 8 -49.90 11.41 16.58
C GLY A 8 -50.69 12.57 15.94
N ASN A 9 -50.59 13.80 16.46
CA ASN A 9 -51.32 14.94 15.90
C ASN A 9 -50.84 15.28 14.48
N LYS A 10 -51.77 15.66 13.61
CA LYS A 10 -51.49 16.13 12.25
C LYS A 10 -51.07 17.59 12.28
N ASN A 11 -49.91 17.88 11.70
CA ASN A 11 -49.36 19.23 11.58
C ASN A 11 -49.10 19.58 10.11
N GLU A 12 -48.93 20.86 9.83
CA GLU A 12 -48.54 21.38 8.52
C GLU A 12 -47.16 20.85 8.10
N GLY A 13 -46.89 20.78 6.79
CA GLY A 13 -45.65 20.17 6.27
C GLY A 13 -44.37 20.84 6.78
N ASP A 14 -44.42 22.16 6.99
CA ASP A 14 -43.27 22.98 7.36
C ASP A 14 -43.25 23.37 8.85
N ALA A 15 -44.14 22.79 9.66
CA ALA A 15 -44.21 23.05 11.09
C ALA A 15 -42.95 22.50 11.79
N LYS A 16 -42.18 23.36 12.46
CA LYS A 16 -40.98 22.95 13.22
C LYS A 16 -41.32 22.27 14.54
N TYR A 17 -42.49 22.57 15.11
CA TYR A 17 -42.97 22.04 16.38
C TYR A 17 -44.43 21.61 16.25
N CYS A 18 -44.82 20.60 17.04
CA CYS A 18 -46.20 20.13 17.06
C CYS A 18 -47.12 21.13 17.75
N SER A 19 -48.24 21.47 17.09
CA SER A 19 -49.26 22.38 17.62
C SER A 19 -50.00 21.86 18.86
N ASN A 20 -49.96 20.56 19.12
CA ASN A 20 -50.66 19.93 20.24
C ASN A 20 -49.77 19.67 21.46
N CYS A 21 -48.53 19.21 21.26
CA CYS A 21 -47.65 18.82 22.37
C CYS A 21 -46.30 19.55 22.43
N GLY A 22 -46.02 20.45 21.47
CA GLY A 22 -44.77 21.21 21.42
C GLY A 22 -43.52 20.42 21.00
N ALA A 23 -43.64 19.12 20.71
CA ALA A 23 -42.49 18.31 20.30
C ALA A 23 -41.91 18.80 18.95
N SER A 24 -40.58 18.79 18.82
CA SER A 24 -39.90 19.09 17.56
C SER A 24 -40.31 18.10 16.47
N LEU A 25 -40.64 18.63 15.30
CA LEU A 25 -40.97 17.87 14.09
C LEU A 25 -39.80 17.83 13.09
N LEU A 26 -38.64 18.38 13.47
CA LEU A 26 -37.44 18.33 12.65
C LEU A 26 -37.02 16.87 12.46
N GLU A 27 -37.11 16.41 11.22
CA GLU A 27 -36.56 15.13 10.79
C GLU A 27 -35.04 15.22 10.97
N ILE A 28 -34.51 14.56 12.01
CA ILE A 28 -33.07 14.40 12.13
C ILE A 28 -32.69 13.52 10.94
N LYS A 29 -32.18 14.16 9.89
CA LYS A 29 -31.55 13.47 8.76
C LYS A 29 -30.30 12.82 9.33
N TYR A 30 -30.46 11.62 9.91
CA TYR A 30 -29.34 10.75 10.21
C TYR A 30 -28.76 10.38 8.86
N GLU A 31 -27.79 11.18 8.42
CA GLU A 31 -26.86 10.78 7.41
C GLU A 31 -26.16 9.56 7.99
N SER A 32 -26.63 8.39 7.56
CA SER A 32 -26.09 7.09 7.92
C SER A 32 -24.61 7.12 7.57
N TYR A 33 -23.77 7.41 8.56
CA TYR A 33 -22.34 7.20 8.46
C TYR A 33 -22.15 5.69 8.28
N LYS A 34 -21.89 5.32 7.04
CA LYS A 34 -21.67 3.95 6.62
C LYS A 34 -20.26 3.59 7.08
N ASP A 35 -20.18 2.94 8.23
CA ASP A 35 -18.94 2.35 8.75
C ASP A 35 -18.70 1.05 7.95
N ASP A 36 -18.01 1.19 6.81
CA ASP A 36 -17.73 0.12 5.84
C ASP A 36 -16.22 -0.22 5.88
N ASP A 37 -15.65 -0.58 7.04
CA ASP A 37 -14.23 -0.94 7.07
C ASP A 37 -13.92 -2.13 8.00
N CYS A 38 -14.57 -3.27 7.75
CA CYS A 38 -13.89 -4.55 7.90
C CYS A 38 -13.13 -4.90 6.60
N VAL A 39 -12.04 -4.18 6.34
CA VAL A 39 -11.10 -4.54 5.26
C VAL A 39 -10.28 -5.74 5.73
N CYS A 40 -10.62 -6.93 5.23
CA CYS A 40 -9.71 -8.07 5.25
C CYS A 40 -8.61 -7.79 4.21
N GLU A 41 -7.55 -7.06 4.58
CA GLU A 41 -6.46 -6.76 3.66
C GLU A 41 -5.60 -8.00 3.43
N GLY A 42 -6.03 -8.81 2.45
CA GLY A 42 -5.31 -9.97 1.95
C GLY A 42 -4.02 -9.54 1.25
N ASN A 43 -2.95 -9.47 2.03
CA ASN A 43 -1.61 -9.15 1.57
C ASN A 43 -1.09 -10.21 0.58
N ASN A 44 -1.34 -10.04 -0.72
CA ASN A 44 -0.83 -10.90 -1.79
C ASN A 44 0.62 -10.55 -2.16
N ARG A 45 1.52 -10.53 -1.17
CA ARG A 45 2.97 -10.43 -1.42
C ARG A 45 3.44 -11.77 -1.95
N ASN A 46 3.87 -11.81 -3.20
CA ASN A 46 4.49 -12.99 -3.78
C ASN A 46 5.70 -13.41 -2.92
N PRO A 47 5.65 -14.55 -2.21
CA PRO A 47 6.70 -14.96 -1.26
C PRO A 47 8.03 -15.26 -1.96
N LEU A 48 8.02 -15.34 -3.29
CA LEU A 48 9.21 -15.56 -4.11
C LEU A 48 10.10 -14.32 -4.24
N VAL A 49 9.56 -13.11 -4.12
CA VAL A 49 10.34 -11.86 -4.27
C VAL A 49 11.52 -11.76 -3.29
N PRO A 50 11.35 -11.97 -1.97
CA PRO A 50 12.49 -11.93 -1.04
C PRO A 50 13.49 -13.08 -1.28
N ILE A 51 13.02 -14.23 -1.77
CA ILE A 51 13.85 -15.40 -2.06
C ILE A 51 14.77 -15.11 -3.26
N PHE A 52 14.21 -14.55 -4.35
CA PHE A 52 15.01 -14.15 -5.52
C PHE A 52 16.09 -13.13 -5.15
N TRP A 53 15.75 -12.11 -4.35
CA TRP A 53 16.71 -11.12 -3.89
C TRP A 53 17.83 -11.72 -3.02
N GLY A 54 17.48 -12.63 -2.09
CA GLY A 54 18.47 -13.32 -1.27
C GLY A 54 19.45 -14.15 -2.09
N ILE A 55 18.95 -14.94 -3.04
CA ILE A 55 19.79 -15.76 -3.92
C ILE A 55 20.71 -14.89 -4.76
N THR A 56 20.20 -13.81 -5.35
CA THR A 56 21.02 -12.88 -6.15
C THR A 56 22.17 -12.28 -5.33
N VAL A 57 21.92 -11.83 -4.09
CA VAL A 57 22.96 -11.28 -3.22
C VAL A 57 24.02 -12.33 -2.87
N ILE A 58 23.60 -13.57 -2.58
CA ILE A 58 24.51 -14.67 -2.26
C ILE A 58 25.39 -15.02 -3.46
N LEU A 59 24.82 -15.12 -4.66
CA LEU A 59 25.57 -15.42 -5.88
C LEU A 59 26.57 -14.31 -6.24
N ILE A 60 26.19 -13.04 -6.07
CA ILE A 60 27.10 -11.90 -6.27
C ILE A 60 28.24 -11.96 -5.24
N GLY A 61 27.94 -12.23 -3.97
CA GLY A 61 28.97 -12.38 -2.93
C GLY A 61 29.94 -13.52 -3.23
N LEU A 62 29.44 -14.67 -3.67
CA LEU A 62 30.26 -15.81 -4.08
C LEU A 62 31.11 -15.49 -5.32
N TRP A 63 30.56 -14.76 -6.30
CA TRP A 63 31.30 -14.30 -7.47
C TRP A 63 32.47 -13.39 -7.09
N ILE A 64 32.26 -12.45 -6.16
CA ILE A 64 33.30 -11.54 -5.67
C ILE A 64 34.39 -12.31 -4.93
N ILE A 65 34.02 -13.25 -4.06
CA ILE A 65 34.98 -14.10 -3.33
C ILE A 65 35.78 -14.97 -4.31
N PHE A 66 35.12 -15.55 -5.31
CA PHE A 66 35.75 -16.36 -6.35
C PHE A 66 36.80 -15.55 -7.13
N GLN A 67 36.49 -14.30 -7.46
CA GLN A 67 37.42 -13.37 -8.11
C GLN A 67 38.61 -12.98 -7.21
N PHE A 68 38.46 -13.01 -5.89
CA PHE A 68 39.50 -12.62 -4.93
C PHE A 68 40.39 -13.78 -4.47
N VAL A 69 39.85 -15.01 -4.44
CA VAL A 69 40.54 -16.22 -3.92
C VAL A 69 41.26 -17.01 -5.02
N LEU A 70 40.83 -16.94 -6.28
CA LEU A 70 41.49 -17.63 -7.38
C LEU A 70 42.54 -16.74 -8.05
N PRO A 71 43.80 -17.20 -8.20
CA PRO A 71 44.86 -16.39 -8.76
C PRO A 71 44.55 -15.94 -10.19
N ASN A 72 44.65 -14.63 -10.38
CA ASN A 72 44.29 -13.77 -11.51
C ASN A 72 44.84 -14.17 -12.89
N ASN A 73 45.58 -15.26 -13.00
CA ASN A 73 46.32 -15.66 -14.20
C ASN A 73 45.45 -16.42 -15.21
N PHE A 74 44.21 -16.79 -14.84
CA PHE A 74 43.30 -17.58 -15.69
C PHE A 74 42.18 -16.76 -16.35
N LEU A 75 41.78 -15.64 -15.74
CA LEU A 75 40.63 -14.84 -16.17
C LEU A 75 41.02 -13.48 -16.76
N SER A 76 42.31 -13.24 -16.99
CA SER A 76 42.82 -11.96 -17.50
C SER A 76 42.51 -11.71 -18.99
N SER A 77 41.97 -12.70 -19.71
CA SER A 77 41.63 -12.59 -21.14
C SER A 77 40.15 -12.29 -21.44
N LEU A 78 39.27 -12.17 -20.44
CA LEU A 78 37.82 -11.93 -20.63
C LEU A 78 37.30 -10.64 -19.96
N GLN A 79 38.16 -9.85 -19.32
CA GLN A 79 37.73 -8.80 -18.39
C GLN A 79 38.37 -7.44 -18.67
N ASP A 80 38.09 -6.85 -19.84
CA ASP A 80 38.32 -5.43 -20.08
C ASP A 80 37.22 -4.58 -19.43
N PHE A 81 37.44 -4.33 -18.14
CA PHE A 81 37.40 -3.05 -17.41
C PHE A 81 36.20 -2.09 -17.48
N SER A 82 35.36 -2.07 -18.51
CA SER A 82 34.22 -1.13 -18.58
C SER A 82 32.91 -1.71 -18.05
N PHE A 83 32.71 -3.03 -18.15
CA PHE A 83 31.42 -3.65 -17.83
C PHE A 83 31.17 -3.81 -16.33
N CYS A 84 32.22 -3.97 -15.51
CA CYS A 84 32.06 -4.21 -14.08
C CYS A 84 31.42 -2.99 -13.38
N GLY A 85 31.93 -1.78 -13.65
CA GLY A 85 31.35 -0.54 -13.11
C GLY A 85 29.92 -0.29 -13.57
N LEU A 86 29.62 -0.59 -14.83
CA LEU A 86 28.27 -0.43 -15.40
C LEU A 86 27.28 -1.42 -14.76
N ILE A 87 27.70 -2.67 -14.52
CA ILE A 87 26.89 -3.68 -13.82
C ILE A 87 26.61 -3.24 -12.37
N PHE A 88 27.62 -2.76 -11.62
CA PHE A 88 27.40 -2.25 -10.27
C PHE A 88 26.45 -1.05 -10.23
N LEU A 89 26.55 -0.13 -11.20
CA LEU A 89 25.65 1.01 -11.34
C LEU A 89 24.20 0.55 -11.62
N ILE A 90 24.01 -0.38 -12.54
CA ILE A 90 22.68 -0.93 -12.87
C ILE A 90 22.07 -1.65 -11.65
N ILE A 91 22.85 -2.46 -10.94
CA ILE A 91 22.40 -3.14 -9.72
C ILE A 91 22.01 -2.14 -8.63
N ALA A 92 22.83 -1.10 -8.41
CA ALA A 92 22.54 -0.04 -7.46
C ALA A 92 21.25 0.71 -7.81
N LEU A 93 21.04 1.08 -9.07
CA LEU A 93 19.80 1.70 -9.53
C LEU A 93 18.59 0.77 -9.36
N ALA A 94 18.73 -0.52 -9.68
CA ALA A 94 17.65 -1.48 -9.52
C ALA A 94 17.22 -1.65 -8.05
N ILE A 95 18.18 -1.69 -7.11
CA ILE A 95 17.92 -1.72 -5.66
C ILE A 95 17.17 -0.45 -5.22
N ILE A 96 17.64 0.73 -5.65
CA ILE A 96 17.01 2.00 -5.29
C ILE A 96 15.58 2.08 -5.82
N LEU A 97 15.35 1.73 -7.09
CA LEU A 97 14.02 1.78 -7.70
C LEU A 97 13.05 0.76 -7.09
N THR A 98 13.53 -0.45 -6.76
CA THR A 98 12.69 -1.44 -6.07
C THR A 98 12.40 -1.02 -4.64
N GLY A 99 13.36 -0.44 -3.91
CA GLY A 99 13.14 0.15 -2.59
C GLY A 99 12.09 1.27 -2.61
N ILE A 100 12.21 2.20 -3.56
CA ILE A 100 11.23 3.29 -3.75
C ILE A 100 9.85 2.73 -4.09
N ARG A 101 9.77 1.72 -4.95
CA ARG A 101 8.50 1.09 -5.35
C ARG A 101 7.82 0.33 -4.20
N ILE A 102 8.59 -0.20 -3.26
CA ILE A 102 8.07 -0.82 -2.04
C ILE A 102 7.53 0.24 -1.07
N MET A 103 8.13 1.43 -1.01
CA MET A 103 7.67 2.51 -0.12
C MET A 103 6.45 3.27 -0.64
N THR A 104 6.29 3.33 -1.96
CA THR A 104 5.21 4.09 -2.62
C THR A 104 3.96 3.26 -2.90
N LYS A 105 3.97 1.97 -2.55
CA LYS A 105 2.86 1.04 -2.72
C LYS A 105 2.39 0.51 -1.38
#